data_AF-A0A2A3LD95-F1
#
_entry.id   AF-A0A2A3LD95-F1
#
_cell.length_a   1.000
_cell.length_b   1.000
_cell.length_c   1.000
_cell.angle_alpha   90.00
_cell.angle_beta   90.00
_cell.angle_gamma   90.00
#
_symmetry.space_group_name_H-M   'P 1'
#
loop_
_entity.id
_entity.type
_entity.pdbx_description
1 polymer ?
#
loop_
_entity_poly.entity_id
_entity_poly.type
_entity_poly.pdbx_seq_one_letter_code
_entity_poly.pdbx_strand_id
1 'polypeptide(L)' 'MAVGDDKELAALWRTVDELSAELAPADRRALRDVIANSVLEGHHSTAGEITNLVRVRARKDQHGRLPHPRHPRRQAGRC' A
#
# COMPACT_ATOMS: atom_id res chain seq x y z
N MET A 1 -31.77 -5.14 7.16
CA MET A 1 -31.35 -5.23 5.74
C MET A 1 -29.83 -5.19 5.75
N ALA A 2 -29.15 -6.32 5.58
CA ALA A 2 -27.67 -6.39 5.69
C ALA A 2 -27.00 -7.09 4.50
N VAL A 3 -27.79 -7.72 3.61
CA VAL A 3 -27.29 -8.52 2.48
C VAL A 3 -26.75 -7.66 1.30
N GLY A 4 -27.07 -6.36 1.31
CA GLY A 4 -26.53 -5.40 0.34
C GLY A 4 -25.11 -4.94 0.71
N ASP A 5 -24.89 -4.72 2.00
CA ASP A 5 -23.64 -4.17 2.54
C ASP A 5 -22.47 -5.16 2.44
N ASP A 6 -22.70 -6.47 2.68
CA ASP A 6 -21.64 -7.48 2.54
C ASP A 6 -21.16 -7.65 1.09
N LYS A 7 -22.06 -7.50 0.11
CA LYS A 7 -21.73 -7.58 -1.32
C LYS A 7 -20.94 -6.36 -1.77
N GLU A 8 -21.33 -5.17 -1.29
CA GLU A 8 -20.59 -3.94 -1.55
C GLU A 8 -19.21 -3.96 -0.90
N LEU A 9 -19.11 -4.45 0.33
CA LEU A 9 -17.84 -4.62 1.03
C LEU A 9 -16.94 -5.66 0.32
N ALA A 10 -17.50 -6.78 -0.12
CA ALA A 10 -16.76 -7.78 -0.91
C ALA A 10 -16.29 -7.21 -2.25
N ALA A 11 -17.12 -6.42 -2.93
CA ALA A 11 -16.76 -5.75 -4.18
C ALA A 11 -15.63 -4.74 -3.97
N LEU A 12 -15.70 -3.95 -2.89
CA LEU A 12 -14.65 -3.01 -2.49
C LEU A 12 -13.31 -3.73 -2.29
N TRP A 13 -13.28 -4.81 -1.49
CA TRP A 13 -12.05 -5.56 -1.25
C TRP A 13 -11.50 -6.23 -2.51
N ARG A 14 -12.37 -6.66 -3.43
CA ARG A 14 -11.94 -7.16 -4.74
C ARG A 14 -11.25 -6.06 -5.55
N THR A 15 -11.82 -4.86 -5.61
CA THR A 15 -11.21 -3.71 -6.29
C THR A 15 -9.88 -3.30 -5.66
N VAL A 16 -9.77 -3.30 -4.33
CA VAL A 16 -8.50 -3.04 -3.64
C VAL A 16 -7.44 -4.07 -4.04
N ASP A 17 -7.80 -5.36 -4.10
CA ASP A 17 -6.85 -6.41 -4.49
C ASP A 17 -6.39 -6.26 -5.94
N GLU A 18 -7.33 -6.08 -6.88
CA GLU A 18 -7.02 -5.88 -8.30
C GLU A 18 -6.12 -4.67 -8.53
N LEU A 19 -6.46 -3.51 -7.94
CA LEU A 19 -5.68 -2.28 -8.14
C LEU A 19 -4.32 -2.30 -7.44
N SER A 20 -4.15 -3.10 -6.37
CA SER A 20 -2.90 -3.19 -5.62
C SER A 20 -2.02 -4.37 -6.03
N ALA A 21 -2.43 -5.14 -7.05
CA ALA A 21 -1.75 -6.34 -7.51
C ALA A 21 -0.30 -6.11 -7.96
N GLU A 22 0.02 -4.90 -8.43
CA GLU A 22 1.36 -4.51 -8.87
C GLU A 22 2.20 -3.82 -7.77
N LEU A 23 1.59 -3.51 -6.61
CA LEU A 23 2.33 -2.94 -5.48
C LEU A 23 3.19 -3.99 -4.79
N ALA A 24 4.34 -3.54 -4.26
CA ALA A 24 5.17 -4.33 -3.37
C ALA A 24 4.36 -4.81 -2.14
N PRO A 25 4.67 -5.98 -1.56
CA PRO A 25 3.88 -6.56 -0.46
C PRO A 25 3.69 -5.61 0.75
N ALA A 26 4.73 -4.85 1.10
CA ALA A 26 4.67 -3.88 2.20
C ALA A 26 3.71 -2.73 1.90
N ASP A 27 3.70 -2.24 0.66
CA ASP A 27 2.84 -1.16 0.20
C ASP A 27 1.40 -1.60 0.03
N ARG A 28 1.18 -2.83 -0.44
CA ARG A 28 -0.14 -3.45 -0.49
C ARG A 28 -0.74 -3.58 0.90
N ARG A 29 0.06 -4.01 1.89
CA ARG A 29 -0.41 -4.11 3.28
C ARG A 29 -0.77 -2.75 3.86
N ALA A 30 0.11 -1.76 3.70
CA ALA A 30 -0.17 -0.40 4.17
C ALA A 30 -1.43 0.21 3.52
N LEU A 31 -1.67 -0.06 2.22
CA LEU A 31 -2.91 0.36 1.55
C LEU A 31 -4.14 -0.31 2.17
N ARG A 32 -4.10 -1.63 2.38
CA ARG A 32 -5.20 -2.38 2.99
C ARG A 32 -5.52 -1.88 4.40
N ASP A 33 -4.51 -1.58 5.21
CA ASP A 33 -4.70 -1.05 6.57
C ASP A 33 -5.41 0.32 6.55
N VAL A 34 -5.04 1.21 5.62
CA VAL A 34 -5.70 2.51 5.46
C VAL A 34 -7.17 2.35 5.06
N ILE A 35 -7.46 1.50 4.07
CA ILE A 35 -8.84 1.26 3.63
C ILE A 35 -9.67 0.59 4.74
N ALA A 36 -9.09 -0.36 5.47
CA ALA A 36 -9.76 -1.00 6.60
C ALA A 36 -10.13 0.03 7.68
N ASN A 37 -9.22 0.97 7.98
CA ASN A 37 -9.51 2.04 8.93
C ASN A 37 -10.67 2.92 8.47
N SER A 38 -10.66 3.35 7.20
CA SER A 38 -11.77 4.14 6.64
C SER A 38 -13.11 3.42 6.73
N VAL A 39 -13.13 2.10 6.45
CA VAL A 39 -14.35 1.29 6.57
C VAL A 39 -14.84 1.22 8.02
N LEU A 40 -13.94 1.07 9.00
CA LEU A 40 -14.28 1.11 10.42
C LEU A 40 -14.82 2.48 10.87
N GLU A 41 -14.41 3.55 10.20
CA GLU A 41 -14.93 4.91 10.39
C GLU A 41 -16.29 5.14 9.68
N GLY A 42 -16.83 4.13 9.00
CA GLY A 42 -18.10 4.20 8.25
C GLY A 42 -17.96 4.82 6.87
N HIS A 43 -16.73 4.97 6.35
CA HIS A 43 -16.45 5.53 5.04
C HIS A 43 -15.98 4.46 4.06
N HIS A 44 -16.80 4.20 3.03
CA HIS A 44 -16.46 3.26 1.97
C HIS A 44 -15.80 4.01 0.81
N SER A 45 -14.47 3.88 0.69
CA SER A 45 -13.71 4.56 -0.35
C SER A 45 -14.14 4.11 -1.75
N THR A 46 -14.29 5.08 -2.65
CA THR A 46 -14.64 4.81 -4.05
C THR A 46 -13.45 4.22 -4.82
N ALA A 47 -13.71 3.58 -5.96
CA ALA A 47 -12.67 3.07 -6.84
C ALA A 47 -11.66 4.15 -7.30
N GLY A 48 -12.11 5.40 -7.47
CA GLY A 48 -11.26 6.53 -7.81
C GLY A 48 -10.28 6.89 -6.69
N GLU A 49 -10.75 6.89 -5.44
CA GLU A 49 -9.91 7.14 -4.26
C GLU A 49 -8.89 6.02 -4.03
N ILE A 50 -9.31 4.76 -4.18
CA ILE A 50 -8.42 3.60 -4.10
C ILE A 50 -7.33 3.70 -5.17
N THR A 51 -7.69 4.05 -6.42
CA THR A 51 -6.72 4.26 -7.52
C THR A 51 -5.71 5.37 -7.19
N ASN A 52 -6.17 6.48 -6.58
CA ASN A 52 -5.28 7.57 -6.20
C ASN A 52 -4.31 7.15 -5.09
N LEU A 53 -4.78 6.42 -4.08
CA LEU A 53 -3.95 5.88 -3.00
C LEU A 53 -2.90 4.91 -3.53
N VAL A 54 -3.28 4.01 -4.44
CA VAL A 54 -2.34 3.10 -5.15
C VAL A 54 -1.27 3.91 -5.88
N ARG A 55 -1.64 4.93 -6.66
CA ARG A 55 -0.69 5.79 -7.38
C ARG A 55 0.28 6.51 -6.46
N VAL A 56 -0.20 7.05 -5.33
CA VAL A 56 0.66 7.69 -4.33
C VAL A 56 1.65 6.69 -3.75
N ARG A 57 1.20 5.46 -3.48
CA ARG A 57 2.04 4.40 -2.91
C ARG A 57 3.05 3.82 -3.91
N ALA A 58 2.65 3.59 -5.15
CA ALA A 58 3.53 3.16 -6.24
C ALA A 58 4.64 4.19 -6.54
N ARG A 59 4.37 5.49 -6.35
CA ARG A 59 5.39 6.54 -6.49
C ARG A 59 6.39 6.56 -5.33
N LYS A 60 6.00 6.11 -4.13
CA LYS A 60 6.91 6.03 -2.98
C LYS A 60 7.99 4.97 -3.17
N ASP A 61 7.72 3.87 -3.85
CA ASP A 61 8.74 2.86 -4.17
C ASP A 61 9.79 3.42 -5.16
N GLN A 62 9.34 4.20 -6.15
CA GLN A 62 10.21 4.87 -7.13
C GLN A 62 11.14 5.94 -6.51
N HIS A 63 10.73 6.54 -5.39
CA HIS A 63 11.56 7.48 -4.63
C HIS A 63 12.22 6.86 -3.38
N GLY A 64 11.92 5.60 -3.08
CA GLY A 64 12.30 4.90 -1.86
C GLY A 64 13.62 4.13 -1.94
N ARG A 65 14.26 4.04 -3.11
CA ARG A 65 15.66 3.59 -3.18
C ARG A 65 16.60 4.73 -2.76
N LEU A 66 16.59 5.06 -1.48
CA LEU A 66 17.77 5.65 -0.86
C LEU A 66 18.91 4.64 -1.08
N PRO A 67 20.03 5.00 -1.74
CA PRO A 67 21.17 4.11 -1.78
C PRO A 67 21.58 3.84 -0.33
N HIS A 68 21.56 2.58 0.08
CA HIS A 68 22.17 2.19 1.35
C HIS A 68 23.53 2.88 1.44
N PRO A 69 23.84 3.59 2.54
CA PRO A 69 25.18 4.11 2.72
C PRO A 69 26.10 2.90 2.71
N ARG A 70 26.84 2.71 1.61
CA ARG A 70 27.99 1.83 1.59
C ARG A 70 28.93 2.40 2.63
N HIS A 71 28.90 1.86 3.85
CA HIS A 71 30.00 2.06 4.78
C HIS A 71 31.27 1.64 4.04
N PRO A 72 32.23 2.55 3.80
CA PRO A 72 33.54 2.10 3.37
C PRO A 72 34.06 1.23 4.51
N ARG A 73 34.23 -0.08 4.25
CA ARG A 73 35.03 -0.94 5.10
C ARG A 73 36.40 -0.27 5.17
N ARG A 74 36.65 0.41 6.28
CA ARG A 74 37.97 0.91 6.64
C ARG A 74 38.87 -0.31 6.63
N GLN A 75 39.70 -0.44 5.61
CA GLN A 75 40.86 -1.32 5.66
C GLN A 75 41.68 -0.82 6.84
N ALA A 76 41.54 -1.49 7.98
CA ALA A 76 42.53 -1.40 9.04
C ALA A 76 43.79 -2.03 8.44
N GLY A 77 44.75 -1.16 8.16
CA GLY A 77 46.03 -1.51 7.59
C GLY A 77 46.77 -2.51 8.46
N ARG A 78 47.61 -3.29 7.78
CA ARG A 78 48.82 -3.89 8.32
C ARG A 78 49.60 -2.86 9.13
N CYS A 79 49.98 -3.23 10.35
CA CYS A 79 51.32 -3.09 10.95
C CYS A 79 51.35 -4.01 12.16
#